data_AF-A0A2N0PLR8-F1
#
_entry.id   AF-A0A2N0PLR8-F1
#
_cell.length_a   1.000
_cell.length_b   1.000
_cell.length_c   1.000
_cell.angle_alpha   90.00
_cell.angle_beta   90.00
_cell.angle_gamma   90.00
#
_symmetry.space_group_name_H-M   'P 1'
#
loop_
_entity.id
_entity.type
_entity.pdbx_description
1 polymer ?
#
loop_
_entity_poly.entity_id
_entity_poly.type
_entity_poly.pdbx_seq_one_letter_code
_entity_poly.pdbx_strand_id
1 'polypeptide(L)'
;MCCQKAKWKREIVNDHKFDFVCVEDFKVHDTFIGIRYLILYLTVFKVVLVYVADLWTAGILLIFDSWSSSIKPTIPFTYSKWIYVGCIFISFLLLALDWRKAKAIIASRDISYAFTSTITSRYYALKSYSHFCFFYRIKRQSKMVDKIAFFVFFAFKGWKRLIFAEAPRQAISAITLYPIIKTNITRDWMNLSAYGHNTVERLAMALMAFTFLSFAFSATKLIVAFILYIPLLFHIRGNLKEYCCHKIDKRIEGLLIKNSRKRRINQRKAAAKGDLRKKNKIKANNSRQPTLPNV
;
A
#
# COMPACT_ATOMS: atom_id res chain seq x y z
N MET A 1 20.22 -32.86 5.20
CA MET A 1 18.86 -33.19 4.69
C MET A 1 18.24 -31.99 3.94
N CYS A 2 18.86 -31.52 2.84
CA CYS A 2 18.54 -30.22 2.23
C CYS A 2 17.75 -30.29 0.90
N CYS A 3 17.28 -31.47 0.47
CA CYS A 3 16.65 -31.65 -0.85
C CYS A 3 15.22 -32.23 -0.79
N GLN A 4 14.38 -31.81 0.15
CA GLN A 4 12.95 -32.13 0.11
C GLN A 4 12.18 -31.02 -0.63
N LYS A 5 11.35 -31.41 -1.63
CA LYS A 5 10.47 -30.52 -2.39
C LYS A 5 9.49 -29.79 -1.47
N ALA A 6 9.13 -28.55 -1.82
CA ALA A 6 8.15 -27.78 -1.08
C ALA A 6 6.81 -28.54 -0.99
N LYS A 7 6.26 -28.66 0.23
CA LYS A 7 4.96 -29.34 0.47
C LYS A 7 3.75 -28.55 -0.05
N TRP A 8 3.97 -27.34 -0.58
CA TRP A 8 2.92 -26.43 -1.02
C TRP A 8 3.14 -26.06 -2.49
N LYS A 9 2.05 -25.98 -3.25
CA LYS A 9 2.03 -25.54 -4.66
C LYS A 9 0.81 -24.66 -4.86
N ARG A 10 0.91 -23.63 -5.70
CA ARG A 10 -0.26 -22.80 -6.02
C ARG A 10 -1.15 -23.50 -7.04
N GLU A 11 -2.44 -23.59 -6.70
CA GLU A 11 -3.49 -23.99 -7.63
C GLU A 11 -4.24 -22.73 -8.09
N ILE A 12 -4.53 -22.63 -9.38
CA ILE A 12 -5.30 -21.50 -9.94
C ILE A 12 -6.78 -21.81 -9.69
N VAL A 13 -7.35 -21.23 -8.64
CA VAL A 13 -8.76 -21.39 -8.29
C VAL A 13 -9.56 -20.23 -8.87
N ASN A 14 -10.48 -20.52 -9.79
CA ASN A 14 -11.28 -19.50 -10.48
C ASN A 14 -12.23 -18.72 -9.54
N ASP A 15 -12.56 -19.27 -8.37
CA ASP A 15 -13.47 -18.68 -7.38
C ASP A 15 -12.88 -17.45 -6.65
N HIS A 16 -11.59 -17.14 -6.83
CA HIS A 16 -10.93 -15.99 -6.21
C HIS A 16 -11.03 -14.69 -7.02
N LYS A 17 -12.08 -14.52 -7.82
CA LYS A 17 -12.36 -13.26 -8.55
C LYS A 17 -13.27 -12.34 -7.74
N PHE A 18 -13.07 -11.03 -7.88
CA PHE A 18 -13.96 -10.03 -7.27
C PHE A 18 -15.42 -10.15 -7.73
N ASP A 19 -15.67 -10.74 -8.91
CA ASP A 19 -17.01 -10.93 -9.46
C ASP A 19 -17.88 -11.87 -8.59
N PHE A 20 -17.27 -12.76 -7.80
CA PHE A 20 -17.99 -13.75 -6.97
C PHE A 20 -18.10 -13.35 -5.49
N VAL A 21 -17.57 -12.18 -5.11
CA VAL A 21 -17.46 -11.76 -3.70
C VAL A 21 -18.13 -10.41 -3.48
N CYS A 22 -19.18 -10.37 -2.65
CA CYS A 22 -19.71 -9.08 -2.17
C CYS A 22 -18.75 -8.51 -1.11
N VAL A 23 -18.01 -7.47 -1.47
CA VAL A 23 -16.95 -6.85 -0.66
C VAL A 23 -17.57 -6.01 0.47
N GLU A 24 -18.80 -5.55 0.29
CA GLU A 24 -19.59 -4.71 1.20
C GLU A 24 -19.78 -5.36 2.56
N ASP A 25 -19.88 -6.69 2.60
CA ASP A 25 -20.00 -7.48 3.81
C ASP A 25 -18.81 -7.35 4.77
N PHE A 26 -17.65 -6.97 4.24
CA PHE A 26 -16.42 -6.83 5.02
C PHE A 26 -16.26 -5.41 5.58
N LYS A 27 -17.21 -4.51 5.31
CA LYS A 27 -17.20 -3.15 5.84
C LYS A 27 -17.35 -3.17 7.37
N VAL A 28 -16.41 -2.53 8.06
CA VAL A 28 -16.42 -2.38 9.51
C VAL A 28 -16.14 -0.92 9.84
N HIS A 29 -16.99 -0.33 10.68
CA HIS A 29 -16.82 1.02 11.18
C HIS A 29 -16.10 0.96 12.52
N ASP A 30 -14.79 1.17 12.51
CA ASP A 30 -13.92 1.21 13.68
C ASP A 30 -12.94 2.37 13.50
N THR A 31 -12.71 3.17 14.55
CA THR A 31 -11.87 4.37 14.51
C THR A 31 -10.44 4.03 14.11
N PHE A 32 -9.90 2.92 14.62
CA PHE A 32 -8.57 2.44 14.25
C PHE A 32 -8.46 2.05 12.76
N ILE A 33 -9.53 1.50 12.18
CA ILE A 33 -9.57 1.19 10.75
C ILE A 33 -9.65 2.48 9.94
N GLY A 34 -10.44 3.46 10.41
CA GLY A 34 -10.51 4.81 9.84
C GLY A 34 -9.14 5.51 9.81
N ILE A 35 -8.40 5.50 10.92
CA ILE A 35 -7.04 6.08 10.99
C ILE A 35 -6.10 5.39 10.00
N ARG A 36 -6.14 4.06 9.92
CA ARG A 36 -5.31 3.32 8.94
C ARG A 36 -5.70 3.61 7.49
N TYR A 37 -6.98 3.90 7.24
CA TYR A 37 -7.46 4.32 5.93
C TYR A 37 -6.91 5.71 5.57
N LEU A 38 -6.93 6.65 6.51
CA LEU A 38 -6.31 7.97 6.34
C LEU A 38 -4.79 7.87 6.07
N ILE A 39 -4.07 7.01 6.80
CA ILE A 39 -2.64 6.77 6.58
C ILE A 39 -2.38 6.22 5.15
N LEU A 40 -3.28 5.40 4.61
CA LEU A 40 -3.17 4.93 3.23
C LEU A 40 -3.27 6.10 2.24
N TYR A 41 -4.22 7.01 2.42
CA TYR A 41 -4.33 8.23 1.61
C TYR A 41 -3.09 9.10 1.72
N LEU A 42 -2.60 9.37 2.94
CA LEU A 42 -1.38 10.14 3.14
C LEU A 42 -0.16 9.49 2.48
N THR A 43 -0.08 8.16 2.49
CA THR A 43 1.00 7.43 1.80
C THR A 43 0.93 7.59 0.29
N VAL A 44 -0.27 7.57 -0.30
CA VAL A 44 -0.47 7.79 -1.74
C VAL A 44 -0.16 9.24 -2.10
N PHE A 45 -0.69 10.19 -1.33
CA PHE A 45 -0.45 11.62 -1.49
C PHE A 45 1.03 11.96 -1.43
N LYS A 46 1.76 11.42 -0.45
CA LYS A 46 3.22 11.53 -0.35
C LYS A 46 3.92 11.08 -1.64
N VAL A 47 3.52 9.95 -2.22
CA VAL A 47 4.15 9.46 -3.46
C VAL A 47 3.89 10.42 -4.62
N VAL A 48 2.68 10.95 -4.75
CA VAL A 48 2.34 11.97 -5.76
C VAL A 48 3.19 13.22 -5.57
N LEU A 49 3.30 13.74 -4.34
CA LEU A 49 4.13 14.90 -4.04
C LEU A 49 5.60 14.71 -4.42
N VAL A 50 6.17 13.53 -4.17
CA VAL A 50 7.55 13.23 -4.59
C VAL A 50 7.70 13.29 -6.11
N TYR A 51 6.74 12.75 -6.87
CA TYR A 51 6.77 12.84 -8.34
C TYR A 51 6.60 14.28 -8.86
N VAL A 52 5.77 15.10 -8.22
CA VAL A 52 5.63 16.52 -8.56
C VAL A 52 6.92 17.28 -8.27
N ALA A 53 7.56 17.03 -7.13
CA ALA A 53 8.85 17.62 -6.79
C ALA A 53 9.95 17.20 -7.77
N ASP A 54 9.92 15.95 -8.24
CA ASP A 54 10.85 15.45 -9.26
C ASP A 54 10.64 16.17 -10.61
N LEU A 55 9.39 16.38 -11.04
CA LEU A 55 9.08 17.13 -12.28
C LEU A 55 9.50 18.59 -12.18
N TRP A 56 9.27 19.23 -11.04
CA TRP A 56 9.72 20.60 -10.78
C TRP A 56 11.24 20.73 -10.90
N THR A 57 11.95 19.79 -10.27
CA THR A 57 13.42 19.75 -10.30
C THR A 57 13.93 19.52 -11.73
N ALA A 58 13.31 18.59 -12.48
CA ALA A 58 13.64 18.38 -13.89
C ALA A 58 13.44 19.66 -14.74
N GLY A 59 12.33 20.37 -14.54
CA GLY A 59 12.03 21.60 -15.25
C GLY A 59 13.09 22.68 -15.02
N ILE A 60 13.48 22.90 -13.76
CA ILE A 60 14.54 23.87 -13.43
C ILE A 60 15.88 23.49 -14.08
N LEU A 61 16.28 22.21 -13.98
CA LEU A 61 17.55 21.75 -14.54
C LEU A 61 17.60 21.85 -16.07
N LEU A 62 16.49 21.62 -16.75
CA LEU A 62 16.42 21.67 -18.22
C LEU A 62 16.38 23.11 -18.75
N ILE A 63 15.66 24.02 -18.07
CA ILE A 63 15.43 25.39 -18.54
C ILE A 63 16.57 26.32 -18.11
N PHE A 64 16.97 26.28 -16.84
CA PHE A 64 17.82 27.34 -16.27
C PHE A 64 19.30 26.97 -16.17
N ASP A 65 19.68 25.73 -16.51
CA ASP A 65 21.05 25.19 -16.41
C ASP A 65 21.78 25.61 -15.12
N SER A 66 21.03 25.73 -14.04
CA SER A 66 21.48 26.19 -12.73
C SER A 66 20.69 25.49 -11.63
N TRP A 67 21.33 25.26 -10.48
CA TRP A 67 20.61 24.92 -9.25
C TRP A 67 19.84 26.17 -8.79
N SER A 68 18.69 26.00 -8.13
CA SER A 68 18.01 27.15 -7.50
C SER A 68 19.02 27.89 -6.61
N SER A 69 19.13 29.19 -6.82
CA SER A 69 20.33 30.03 -6.86
C SER A 69 21.23 30.13 -5.61
N SER A 70 21.06 29.30 -4.57
CA SER A 70 21.83 29.37 -3.32
C SER A 70 22.58 28.08 -2.96
N ILE A 71 22.48 27.03 -3.78
CA ILE A 71 23.05 25.73 -3.45
C ILE A 71 24.18 25.41 -4.45
N LYS A 72 25.43 25.73 -4.09
CA LYS A 72 26.60 25.28 -4.86
C LYS A 72 26.79 23.78 -4.62
N PRO A 73 26.56 22.91 -5.62
CA PRO A 73 26.92 21.50 -5.47
C PRO A 73 28.44 21.37 -5.36
N THR A 74 28.92 20.55 -4.43
CA THR A 74 30.33 20.14 -4.36
C THR A 74 30.78 19.38 -5.63
N ILE A 75 29.81 18.90 -6.43
CA ILE A 75 30.02 18.16 -7.67
C ILE A 75 29.86 19.10 -8.87
N PRO A 76 30.72 19.02 -9.91
CA PRO A 76 30.56 19.78 -11.14
C PRO A 76 29.16 19.63 -11.76
N PHE A 77 28.55 20.78 -12.04
CA PHE A 77 27.15 20.90 -12.45
C PHE A 77 26.79 20.05 -13.68
N THR A 78 27.69 19.99 -14.66
CA THR A 78 27.51 19.26 -15.93
C THR A 78 27.20 17.78 -15.72
N TYR A 79 27.89 17.11 -14.80
CA TYR A 79 27.69 15.68 -14.56
C TYR A 79 26.44 15.43 -13.70
N SER A 80 26.23 16.24 -12.65
CA SER A 80 25.05 16.11 -11.78
C SER A 80 23.74 16.32 -12.53
N LYS A 81 23.70 17.24 -13.51
CA LYS A 81 22.52 17.50 -14.33
C LYS A 81 22.04 16.24 -15.07
N TRP A 82 22.93 15.61 -15.84
CA TRP A 82 22.59 14.43 -16.64
C TRP A 82 22.26 13.22 -15.76
N ILE A 83 22.92 13.06 -14.61
CA ILE A 83 22.56 12.02 -13.64
C ILE A 83 21.13 12.26 -13.12
N TYR A 84 20.79 13.48 -12.72
CA TYR A 84 19.44 13.81 -12.25
C TYR A 84 18.37 13.55 -13.30
N VAL A 85 18.57 14.06 -14.52
CA VAL A 85 17.61 13.87 -15.63
C VAL A 85 17.46 12.39 -15.96
N GLY A 86 18.56 11.64 -16.04
CA GLY A 86 18.54 10.19 -16.27
C GLY A 86 17.78 9.42 -15.18
N CYS A 87 18.00 9.76 -13.90
CA CYS A 87 17.30 9.14 -12.78
C CYS A 87 15.80 9.42 -12.80
N ILE A 88 15.41 10.65 -13.15
CA ILE A 88 14.00 11.04 -13.28
C ILE A 88 13.35 10.28 -14.44
N PHE A 89 14.01 10.22 -15.60
CA PHE A 89 13.53 9.45 -16.74
C PHE A 89 13.34 7.97 -16.40
N ILE A 90 14.33 7.33 -15.76
CA ILE A 90 14.24 5.94 -15.30
C ILE A 90 13.09 5.76 -14.30
N SER A 91 12.88 6.72 -13.39
CA SER A 91 11.76 6.70 -12.43
C SER A 91 10.40 6.63 -13.14
N PHE A 92 10.19 7.49 -14.14
CA PHE A 92 8.96 7.52 -14.92
C PHE A 92 8.80 6.28 -15.81
N LEU A 93 9.88 5.78 -16.40
CA LEU A 93 9.86 4.55 -17.18
C LEU A 93 9.45 3.35 -16.32
N LEU A 94 10.06 3.19 -15.14
CA LEU A 94 9.70 2.13 -14.20
C LEU A 94 8.26 2.26 -13.71
N LEU A 95 7.81 3.49 -13.44
CA LEU A 95 6.41 3.77 -13.08
C LEU A 95 5.45 3.33 -14.20
N ALA A 96 5.74 3.66 -15.45
CA ALA A 96 4.92 3.28 -16.60
C ALA A 96 4.86 1.76 -16.79
N LEU A 97 5.98 1.07 -16.63
CA LEU A 97 6.03 -0.40 -16.71
C LEU A 97 5.23 -1.07 -15.59
N ASP A 98 5.34 -0.57 -14.36
CA ASP A 98 4.58 -1.09 -13.23
C ASP A 98 3.09 -0.77 -13.34
N TRP A 99 2.73 0.39 -13.91
CA TRP A 99 1.35 0.75 -14.21
C TRP A 99 0.74 -0.17 -15.28
N ARG A 100 1.48 -0.48 -16.36
CA ARG A 100 1.03 -1.45 -17.38
C ARG A 100 0.73 -2.82 -16.77
N LYS A 101 1.61 -3.33 -15.89
CA LYS A 101 1.38 -4.58 -15.15
C LYS A 101 0.17 -4.47 -14.21
N ALA A 102 0.02 -3.35 -13.52
CA ALA A 102 -1.11 -3.13 -12.62
C ALA A 102 -2.45 -3.10 -13.38
N LYS A 103 -2.49 -2.49 -14.57
CA LYS A 103 -3.67 -2.47 -15.45
C LYS A 103 -4.08 -3.88 -15.89
N ALA A 104 -3.11 -4.71 -16.29
CA ALA A 104 -3.37 -6.11 -16.63
C ALA A 104 -3.96 -6.90 -15.44
N ILE A 105 -3.48 -6.65 -14.22
CA ILE A 105 -4.01 -7.28 -13.00
C ILE A 105 -5.41 -6.77 -12.65
N ILE A 106 -5.69 -5.49 -12.85
CA ILE A 106 -7.04 -4.94 -12.64
C ILE A 106 -8.03 -5.57 -13.62
N ALA A 107 -7.60 -5.80 -14.87
CA ALA A 107 -8.41 -6.45 -15.89
C ALA A 107 -8.70 -7.93 -15.54
N SER A 108 -7.77 -8.65 -14.90
CA SER A 108 -7.99 -10.05 -14.54
C SER A 108 -8.99 -10.26 -13.39
N ARG A 109 -9.24 -9.21 -12.59
CA ARG A 109 -10.15 -9.21 -11.42
C ARG A 109 -9.87 -10.28 -10.36
N ASP A 110 -8.68 -10.87 -10.38
CA ASP A 110 -8.23 -11.85 -9.40
C ASP A 110 -7.81 -11.13 -8.10
N ILE A 111 -8.39 -11.56 -6.98
CA ILE A 111 -8.22 -10.94 -5.67
C ILE A 111 -6.77 -11.10 -5.17
N SER A 112 -6.14 -12.25 -5.39
CA SER A 112 -4.78 -12.54 -4.94
C SER A 112 -3.75 -11.73 -5.72
N TYR A 113 -3.91 -11.61 -7.04
CA TYR A 113 -3.05 -10.72 -7.83
C TYR A 113 -3.28 -9.24 -7.47
N ALA A 114 -4.54 -8.84 -7.25
CA ALA A 114 -4.86 -7.48 -6.82
C ALA A 114 -4.26 -7.13 -5.46
N PHE A 115 -4.30 -8.05 -4.49
CA PHE A 115 -3.71 -7.87 -3.16
C PHE A 115 -2.19 -7.84 -3.20
N THR A 116 -1.56 -8.72 -3.99
CA THR A 116 -0.09 -8.78 -4.07
C THR A 116 0.52 -7.60 -4.82
N SER A 117 -0.24 -6.93 -5.68
CA SER A 117 0.19 -5.70 -6.37
C SER A 117 -0.01 -4.46 -5.50
N THR A 118 1.07 -3.72 -5.21
CA THR A 118 1.01 -2.49 -4.40
C THR A 118 0.18 -1.39 -5.07
N ILE A 119 0.30 -1.24 -6.39
CA ILE A 119 -0.46 -0.26 -7.17
C ILE A 119 -1.94 -0.67 -7.18
N THR A 120 -2.23 -1.93 -7.52
CA THR A 120 -3.60 -2.42 -7.65
C THR A 120 -4.34 -2.43 -6.30
N SER A 121 -3.70 -2.92 -5.23
CA SER A 121 -4.30 -2.92 -3.89
C SER A 121 -4.61 -1.50 -3.41
N ARG A 122 -3.72 -0.53 -3.63
CA ARG A 122 -3.96 0.88 -3.34
C ARG A 122 -5.11 1.43 -4.18
N TYR A 123 -5.14 1.14 -5.48
CA TYR A 123 -6.22 1.57 -6.38
C TYR A 123 -7.61 1.10 -5.90
N TYR A 124 -7.77 -0.20 -5.60
CA TYR A 124 -9.03 -0.73 -5.08
C TYR A 124 -9.40 -0.15 -3.71
N ALA A 125 -8.42 0.01 -2.81
CA ALA A 125 -8.65 0.60 -1.50
C ALA A 125 -9.09 2.08 -1.58
N LEU A 126 -8.51 2.87 -2.50
CA LEU A 126 -8.93 4.25 -2.74
C LEU A 126 -10.33 4.31 -3.36
N LYS A 127 -10.64 3.42 -4.30
CA LYS A 127 -11.95 3.38 -4.95
C LYS A 127 -13.09 3.08 -3.97
N SER A 128 -12.87 2.24 -2.97
CA SER A 128 -13.93 1.84 -2.04
C SER A 128 -13.37 1.43 -0.68
N TYR A 129 -13.95 2.01 0.37
CA TYR A 129 -13.64 1.67 1.76
C TYR A 129 -13.86 0.17 2.07
N SER A 130 -14.86 -0.47 1.46
CA SER A 130 -15.13 -1.90 1.64
C SER A 130 -13.94 -2.76 1.20
N HIS A 131 -13.29 -2.41 0.07
CA HIS A 131 -12.10 -3.11 -0.42
C HIS A 131 -10.92 -2.94 0.52
N PHE A 132 -10.75 -1.76 1.11
CA PHE A 132 -9.75 -1.53 2.14
C PHE A 132 -10.00 -2.42 3.37
N CYS A 133 -11.22 -2.45 3.90
CA CYS A 133 -11.57 -3.30 5.05
C CYS A 133 -11.33 -4.79 4.76
N PHE A 134 -11.67 -5.23 3.55
CA PHE A 134 -11.43 -6.60 3.10
C PHE A 134 -9.93 -6.95 3.09
N PHE A 135 -9.09 -6.13 2.44
CA PHE A 135 -7.64 -6.32 2.43
C PHE A 135 -7.02 -6.23 3.83
N TYR A 136 -7.53 -5.31 4.66
CA TYR A 136 -7.12 -5.19 6.05
C TYR A 136 -7.41 -6.48 6.84
N ARG A 137 -8.58 -7.10 6.62
CA ARG A 137 -8.96 -8.36 7.25
C ARG A 137 -8.05 -9.51 6.83
N ILE A 138 -7.71 -9.61 5.54
CA ILE A 138 -6.76 -10.60 5.00
C ILE A 138 -5.40 -10.45 5.68
N LYS A 139 -4.91 -9.21 5.81
CA LYS A 139 -3.61 -8.92 6.43
C LYS A 139 -3.61 -9.18 7.94
N ARG A 140 -4.72 -8.96 8.64
CA ARG A 140 -4.82 -9.16 10.10
C ARG A 140 -4.79 -10.64 10.51
N GLN A 141 -5.31 -11.53 9.68
CA GLN A 141 -5.42 -12.97 9.96
C GLN A 141 -4.14 -13.77 9.68
N SER A 142 -3.03 -13.13 9.29
CA SER A 142 -1.78 -13.81 8.96
C SER A 142 -0.97 -14.25 10.18
N LYS A 143 -0.37 -15.45 10.13
CA LYS A 143 0.63 -15.90 11.11
C LYS A 143 1.89 -15.02 11.02
N MET A 144 2.72 -15.00 12.07
CA MET A 144 3.92 -14.16 12.11
C MET A 144 4.90 -14.46 10.97
N VAL A 145 5.15 -15.74 10.67
CA VAL A 145 6.00 -16.15 9.53
C VAL A 145 5.45 -15.60 8.21
N ASP A 146 4.14 -15.69 8.00
CA ASP A 146 3.53 -15.15 6.79
C ASP A 146 3.59 -13.61 6.75
N LYS A 147 3.51 -12.92 7.90
CA LYS A 147 3.69 -11.46 7.98
C LYS A 147 5.08 -11.05 7.52
N ILE A 148 6.10 -11.78 7.97
CA ILE A 148 7.49 -11.58 7.55
C ILE A 148 7.60 -11.84 6.03
N ALA A 149 7.01 -12.92 5.53
CA ALA A 149 7.01 -13.23 4.10
C ALA A 149 6.38 -12.11 3.25
N PHE A 150 5.21 -11.59 3.65
CA PHE A 150 4.61 -10.45 2.95
C PHE A 150 5.44 -9.20 3.07
N PHE A 151 6.04 -8.92 4.22
CA PHE A 151 6.90 -7.77 4.40
C PHE A 151 8.08 -7.82 3.41
N VAL A 152 8.79 -8.94 3.34
CA VAL A 152 9.90 -9.14 2.40
C VAL A 152 9.42 -9.04 0.95
N PHE A 153 8.30 -9.70 0.61
CA PHE A 153 7.73 -9.67 -0.73
C PHE A 153 7.35 -8.26 -1.19
N PHE A 154 6.71 -7.46 -0.33
CA PHE A 154 6.32 -6.10 -0.67
C PHE A 154 7.50 -5.13 -0.69
N ALA A 155 8.51 -5.32 0.17
CA ALA A 155 9.75 -4.55 0.13
C ALA A 155 10.51 -4.77 -1.18
N PHE A 156 10.62 -6.03 -1.62
CA PHE A 156 11.23 -6.39 -2.91
C PHE A 156 10.41 -6.01 -4.15
N LYS A 157 9.21 -5.43 -4.03
CA LYS A 157 8.51 -4.92 -5.22
C LYS A 157 9.03 -3.56 -5.69
N GLY A 158 9.42 -2.69 -4.75
CA GLY A 158 9.85 -1.32 -5.05
C GLY A 158 11.36 -1.14 -5.22
N TRP A 159 12.16 -2.20 -5.06
CA TRP A 159 13.61 -2.10 -4.96
C TRP A 159 14.29 -1.51 -6.21
N LYS A 160 13.84 -1.87 -7.41
CA LYS A 160 14.44 -1.36 -8.66
C LYS A 160 14.35 0.16 -8.74
N ARG A 161 13.16 0.70 -8.47
CA ARG A 161 12.95 2.15 -8.44
C ARG A 161 13.77 2.81 -7.34
N LEU A 162 13.80 2.20 -6.16
CA LEU A 162 14.55 2.72 -5.02
C LEU A 162 16.06 2.80 -5.30
N ILE A 163 16.65 1.77 -5.90
CA ILE A 163 18.10 1.72 -6.17
C ILE A 163 18.47 2.52 -7.42
N PHE A 164 17.78 2.32 -8.54
CA PHE A 164 18.21 2.90 -9.82
C PHE A 164 17.74 4.34 -10.04
N ALA A 165 16.60 4.73 -9.46
CA ALA A 165 16.05 6.07 -9.66
C ALA A 165 16.21 6.96 -8.42
N GLU A 166 15.87 6.43 -7.23
CA GLU A 166 15.87 7.26 -6.02
C GLU A 166 17.28 7.36 -5.40
N ALA A 167 18.06 6.29 -5.30
CA ALA A 167 19.37 6.32 -4.61
C ALA A 167 20.40 7.30 -5.20
N PRO A 168 20.73 7.30 -6.51
CA PRO A 168 21.67 8.26 -7.08
C PRO A 168 21.23 9.72 -6.88
N ARG A 169 19.93 9.98 -7.04
CA ARG A 169 19.35 11.30 -6.80
C ARG A 169 19.53 11.75 -5.35
N GLN A 170 19.19 10.87 -4.42
CA GLN A 170 19.25 11.16 -2.99
C GLN A 170 20.68 11.21 -2.45
N ALA A 171 21.63 10.52 -3.09
CA ALA A 171 23.06 10.66 -2.81
C ALA A 171 23.53 12.09 -3.12
N ILE A 172 23.14 12.65 -4.28
CA ILE A 172 23.46 14.03 -4.61
C ILE A 172 22.74 14.99 -3.65
N SER A 173 21.46 14.79 -3.37
CA SER A 173 20.73 15.61 -2.39
C SER A 173 21.41 15.59 -1.01
N ALA A 174 21.91 14.44 -0.57
CA ALA A 174 22.59 14.29 0.72
C ALA A 174 23.94 15.01 0.74
N ILE A 175 24.76 14.84 -0.29
CA ILE A 175 26.06 15.53 -0.43
C ILE A 175 25.86 17.04 -0.42
N THR A 176 24.80 17.51 -1.07
CA THR A 176 24.44 18.92 -1.15
C THR A 176 23.89 19.47 0.18
N LEU A 177 23.07 18.70 0.90
CA LEU A 177 22.51 19.12 2.19
C LEU A 177 23.52 19.06 3.34
N TYR A 178 24.50 18.16 3.28
CA TYR A 178 25.41 17.87 4.39
C TYR A 178 26.17 19.11 4.91
N PRO A 179 26.79 19.96 4.07
CA PRO A 179 27.49 21.16 4.54
C PRO A 179 26.56 22.18 5.22
N ILE A 180 25.35 22.36 4.69
CA ILE A 180 24.37 23.33 5.18
C ILE A 180 23.80 22.89 6.53
N ILE A 181 23.52 21.59 6.68
CA ILE A 181 23.06 21.03 7.95
C ILE A 181 24.18 21.12 9.00
N LYS A 182 25.42 20.77 8.65
CA LYS A 182 26.56 20.79 9.58
C LYS A 182 26.88 22.19 10.12
N THR A 183 26.72 23.22 9.28
CA THR A 183 26.97 24.62 9.65
C THR A 183 25.83 25.23 10.47
N ASN A 184 24.58 24.85 10.19
CA ASN A 184 23.41 25.38 10.92
C ASN A 184 23.11 24.63 12.24
N ILE A 185 23.41 23.33 12.34
CA ILE A 185 23.27 22.57 13.60
C ILE A 185 24.14 23.16 14.73
N THR A 186 25.31 23.71 14.37
CA THR A 186 26.26 24.26 15.35
C THR A 186 25.95 25.70 15.77
N ARG A 187 25.13 26.45 15.00
CA ARG A 187 24.77 27.83 15.32
C ARG A 187 23.35 28.00 15.83
N ASP A 188 22.36 27.40 15.16
CA ASP A 188 20.95 27.67 15.49
C ASP A 188 19.98 26.71 14.76
N TRP A 189 19.65 25.58 15.39
CA TRP A 189 18.84 24.53 14.73
C TRP A 189 17.35 24.89 14.58
N MET A 190 16.84 25.84 15.38
CA MET A 190 15.42 26.22 15.38
C MET A 190 15.09 27.42 14.48
N ASN A 191 16.09 28.16 13.99
CA ASN A 191 15.87 29.33 13.16
C ASN A 191 15.73 28.93 11.67
N LEU A 192 14.48 28.89 11.20
CA LEU A 192 14.13 28.58 9.80
C LEU A 192 14.73 29.58 8.80
N SER A 193 15.09 30.78 9.27
CA SER A 193 15.79 31.81 8.50
C SER A 193 17.24 31.46 8.14
N ALA A 194 17.88 30.56 8.90
CA ALA A 194 19.24 30.12 8.65
C ALA A 194 19.35 29.18 7.43
N TYR A 195 18.23 28.65 6.94
CA TYR A 195 18.17 27.63 5.89
C TYR A 195 17.87 28.17 4.49
N GLY A 196 17.78 29.50 4.32
CA GLY A 196 17.63 30.14 3.01
C GLY A 196 17.29 31.61 3.12
N HIS A 197 17.77 32.40 2.16
CA HIS A 197 17.48 33.85 2.11
C HIS A 197 16.05 34.10 1.62
N ASN A 198 15.59 33.30 0.65
CA ASN A 198 14.26 33.41 0.04
C ASN A 198 13.30 32.28 0.48
N THR A 199 11.99 32.53 0.42
CA THR A 199 10.94 31.53 0.75
C THR A 199 11.01 30.30 -0.17
N VAL A 200 11.32 30.51 -1.46
CA VAL A 200 11.46 29.45 -2.45
C VAL A 200 12.67 28.54 -2.14
N GLU A 201 13.78 29.10 -1.69
CA GLU A 201 14.98 28.35 -1.32
C GLU A 201 14.76 27.51 -0.06
N ARG A 202 14.13 28.10 0.97
CA ARG A 202 13.75 27.37 2.19
C ARG A 202 12.84 26.19 1.86
N LEU A 203 11.88 26.39 0.96
CA LEU A 203 10.97 25.35 0.52
C LEU A 203 11.71 24.25 -0.26
N ALA A 204 12.62 24.61 -1.17
CA ALA A 204 13.43 23.64 -1.92
C ALA A 204 14.30 22.79 -0.98
N MET A 205 14.95 23.40 0.01
CA MET A 205 15.74 22.72 1.03
C MET A 205 14.88 21.77 1.88
N ALA A 206 13.70 22.22 2.33
CA ALA A 206 12.76 21.40 3.08
C ALA A 206 12.26 20.20 2.25
N LEU A 207 11.99 20.39 0.96
CA LEU A 207 11.60 19.33 0.03
C LEU A 207 12.74 18.33 -0.21
N MET A 208 13.99 18.79 -0.39
CA MET A 208 15.14 17.90 -0.50
C MET A 208 15.33 17.07 0.78
N ALA A 209 15.24 17.68 1.96
CA ALA A 209 15.33 16.97 3.24
C ALA A 209 14.19 15.96 3.43
N PHE A 210 12.95 16.34 3.09
CA PHE A 210 11.78 15.47 3.16
C PHE A 210 11.91 14.26 2.22
N THR A 211 12.36 14.48 0.98
CA THR A 211 12.55 13.40 0.00
C THR A 211 13.71 12.48 0.39
N PHE A 212 14.78 13.02 0.97
CA PHE A 212 15.88 12.22 1.53
C PHE A 212 15.42 11.36 2.71
N LEU A 213 14.68 11.92 3.67
CA LEU A 213 14.14 11.16 4.81
C LEU A 213 13.17 10.07 4.35
N SER A 214 12.35 10.38 3.33
CA SER A 214 11.46 9.43 2.68
C SER A 214 12.21 8.23 2.07
N PHE A 215 13.32 8.53 1.40
CA PHE A 215 14.20 7.54 0.81
C PHE A 215 14.87 6.69 1.90
N ALA A 216 15.41 7.31 2.94
CA ALA A 216 16.05 6.62 4.06
C ALA A 216 15.09 5.60 4.70
N PHE A 217 13.84 5.99 4.98
CA PHE A 217 12.84 5.06 5.52
C PHE A 217 12.52 3.89 4.57
N SER A 218 12.54 4.12 3.26
CA SER A 218 12.31 3.07 2.26
C SER A 218 13.53 2.17 2.10
N ALA A 219 14.74 2.72 2.18
CA ALA A 219 16.00 2.00 2.16
C ALA A 219 16.15 1.11 3.41
N THR A 220 15.85 1.60 4.61
CA THR A 220 15.86 0.79 5.83
C THR A 220 14.92 -0.40 5.71
N LYS A 221 13.70 -0.22 5.17
CA LYS A 221 12.77 -1.34 4.93
C LYS A 221 13.34 -2.37 3.96
N LEU A 222 14.03 -1.94 2.92
CA LEU A 222 14.68 -2.82 1.95
C LEU A 222 15.80 -3.63 2.62
N ILE A 223 16.66 -2.98 3.39
CA ILE A 223 17.77 -3.62 4.11
C ILE A 223 17.24 -4.68 5.09
N VAL A 224 16.24 -4.31 5.92
CA VAL A 224 15.60 -5.25 6.85
C VAL A 224 14.97 -6.41 6.09
N ALA A 225 14.36 -6.16 4.93
CA ALA A 225 13.80 -7.23 4.10
C ALA A 225 14.86 -8.19 3.55
N PHE A 226 16.04 -7.70 3.15
CA PHE A 226 17.15 -8.56 2.74
C PHE A 226 17.63 -9.46 3.88
N ILE A 227 17.80 -8.90 5.08
CA ILE A 227 18.22 -9.67 6.27
C ILE A 227 17.19 -10.77 6.58
N LEU A 228 15.90 -10.43 6.56
CA LEU A 228 14.81 -11.38 6.83
C LEU A 228 14.58 -12.38 5.70
N TYR A 229 15.01 -12.10 4.48
CA TYR A 229 14.84 -13.01 3.34
C TYR A 229 15.67 -14.29 3.47
N ILE A 230 16.88 -14.19 4.03
CA ILE A 230 17.79 -15.33 4.22
C ILE A 230 17.15 -16.44 5.08
N PRO A 231 16.74 -16.20 6.35
CA PRO A 231 16.10 -17.23 7.17
C PRO A 231 14.76 -17.69 6.57
N LEU A 232 14.06 -16.80 5.87
CA LEU A 232 12.78 -17.11 5.23
C LEU A 232 12.94 -18.14 4.08
N LEU A 233 14.02 -18.07 3.31
CA LEU A 233 14.32 -19.02 2.24
C LEU A 233 14.47 -20.45 2.77
N PHE A 234 15.18 -20.63 3.89
CA PHE A 234 15.36 -21.93 4.52
C PHE A 234 14.03 -22.54 5.00
N HIS A 235 13.07 -21.69 5.40
CA HIS A 235 11.76 -22.12 5.87
C HIS A 235 10.76 -22.43 4.73
N ILE A 236 10.70 -21.59 3.69
CA ILE A 236 9.71 -21.70 2.61
C ILE A 236 10.13 -22.74 1.56
N ARG A 237 11.44 -22.81 1.24
CA ARG A 237 12.05 -23.73 0.24
C ARG A 237 11.36 -23.68 -1.14
N GLY A 238 11.05 -22.48 -1.64
CA GLY A 238 10.38 -22.27 -2.93
C GLY A 238 10.27 -20.79 -3.30
N ASN A 239 9.58 -20.47 -4.40
CA ASN A 239 9.46 -19.08 -4.88
C ASN A 239 8.60 -18.24 -3.92
N LEU A 240 9.17 -17.14 -3.41
CA LEU A 240 8.50 -16.22 -2.48
C LEU A 240 7.17 -15.69 -3.02
N LYS A 241 7.10 -15.39 -4.33
CA LYS A 241 5.87 -14.88 -4.97
C LYS A 241 4.76 -15.94 -4.91
N GLU A 242 5.09 -17.16 -5.29
CA GLU A 242 4.13 -18.26 -5.31
C GLU A 242 3.64 -18.59 -3.89
N TYR A 243 4.57 -18.62 -2.93
CA TYR A 243 4.24 -18.82 -1.51
C TYR A 243 3.24 -17.77 -1.01
N CYS A 244 3.54 -16.49 -1.26
CA CYS A 244 2.67 -15.40 -0.83
C CYS A 244 1.29 -15.53 -1.46
N CYS A 245 1.21 -15.77 -2.76
CA CYS A 245 -0.06 -15.94 -3.46
C CYS A 245 -0.86 -17.11 -2.89
N HIS A 246 -0.25 -18.29 -2.75
CA HIS A 246 -0.90 -19.48 -2.18
C HIS A 246 -1.42 -19.23 -0.74
N LYS A 247 -0.64 -18.55 0.10
CA LYS A 247 -1.08 -18.19 1.47
C LYS A 247 -2.21 -17.17 1.48
N ILE A 248 -2.24 -16.24 0.53
CA ILE A 248 -3.33 -15.26 0.38
C ILE A 248 -4.59 -15.96 -0.11
N ASP A 249 -4.48 -16.77 -1.17
CA ASP A 249 -5.55 -17.60 -1.74
C ASP A 249 -6.26 -18.41 -0.64
N LYS A 250 -5.50 -19.20 0.13
CA LYS A 250 -6.04 -20.00 1.25
C LYS A 250 -6.77 -19.18 2.32
N ARG A 251 -6.36 -17.94 2.54
CA ARG A 251 -7.03 -17.06 3.52
C ARG A 251 -8.26 -16.40 2.97
N ILE A 252 -8.25 -16.03 1.70
CA ILE A 252 -9.43 -15.52 1.01
C ILE A 252 -10.50 -16.60 1.08
N GLU A 253 -10.16 -17.83 0.68
CA GLU A 253 -11.06 -18.99 0.79
C GLU A 253 -11.65 -19.15 2.20
N GLY A 254 -10.79 -19.18 3.23
CA GLY A 254 -11.24 -19.29 4.62
C GLY A 254 -12.15 -18.12 5.07
N LEU A 255 -11.88 -16.89 4.60
CA LEU A 255 -12.72 -15.73 4.88
C LEU A 255 -14.06 -15.79 4.15
N LEU A 256 -14.08 -16.24 2.89
CA LEU A 256 -15.29 -16.40 2.09
C LEU A 256 -16.20 -17.47 2.68
N ILE A 257 -15.66 -18.62 3.08
CA ILE A 257 -16.41 -19.69 3.74
C ILE A 257 -16.99 -19.20 5.07
N LYS A 258 -16.20 -18.49 5.88
CA LYS A 258 -16.69 -17.95 7.16
C LYS A 258 -17.79 -16.92 6.95
N ASN A 259 -17.66 -16.07 5.93
CA ASN A 259 -18.66 -15.06 5.63
C ASN A 259 -19.94 -15.68 5.06
N SER A 260 -19.84 -16.64 4.13
CA SER A 260 -20.99 -17.34 3.57
C SER A 260 -21.78 -18.11 4.64
N ARG A 261 -21.10 -18.76 5.59
CA ARG A 261 -21.74 -19.37 6.77
C ARG A 261 -22.47 -18.33 7.61
N LYS A 262 -21.86 -17.17 7.87
CA LYS A 262 -22.50 -16.07 8.62
C LYS A 262 -23.75 -15.55 7.91
N ARG A 263 -23.72 -15.39 6.58
CA ARG A 263 -24.89 -15.02 5.76
C ARG A 263 -26.03 -16.02 5.92
N ARG A 264 -25.73 -17.32 5.76
CA ARG A 264 -26.74 -18.40 5.89
C ARG A 264 -27.39 -18.40 7.28
N ILE A 265 -26.60 -18.21 8.35
CA ILE A 265 -27.11 -18.13 9.72
C ILE A 265 -28.01 -16.89 9.90
N ASN A 266 -27.58 -15.73 9.40
CA ASN A 266 -28.36 -14.49 9.50
C ASN A 266 -29.68 -14.59 8.72
N GLN A 267 -29.67 -15.18 7.52
CA GLN A 267 -30.88 -15.44 6.73
C GLN A 267 -31.84 -16.38 7.46
N ARG A 268 -31.34 -17.48 8.03
CA ARG A 268 -32.17 -18.39 8.86
C ARG A 268 -32.78 -17.68 10.07
N LYS A 269 -32.00 -16.84 10.76
CA LYS A 269 -32.50 -16.03 11.89
C LYS A 269 -33.56 -15.01 11.45
N ALA A 270 -33.37 -14.37 10.30
CA ALA A 270 -34.33 -13.41 9.76
C ALA A 270 -35.64 -14.10 9.34
N ALA A 271 -35.55 -15.26 8.67
CA ALA A 271 -36.71 -16.07 8.31
C ALA A 271 -37.49 -16.52 9.56
N ALA A 272 -36.79 -17.08 10.57
CA ALA A 272 -37.41 -17.49 11.82
C ALA A 272 -38.11 -16.32 12.56
N LYS A 273 -37.49 -15.13 12.57
CA LYS A 273 -38.12 -13.92 13.13
C LYS A 273 -39.35 -13.48 12.32
N GLY A 274 -39.30 -13.59 10.99
CA GLY A 274 -40.42 -13.31 10.09
C GLY A 274 -41.61 -14.25 10.36
N ASP A 275 -41.34 -15.55 10.50
CA ASP A 275 -42.35 -16.57 10.79
C ASP A 275 -42.98 -16.38 12.17
N LEU A 276 -42.17 -16.07 13.20
CA LEU A 276 -42.66 -15.70 14.53
C LEU A 276 -43.56 -14.47 14.48
N ARG A 277 -43.17 -13.42 13.75
CA ARG A 277 -43.96 -12.20 13.58
C ARG A 277 -45.27 -12.45 12.83
N LYS A 278 -45.27 -13.34 11.84
CA LYS A 278 -46.47 -13.77 11.10
C LYS A 278 -47.41 -14.58 12.01
N LYS A 279 -46.89 -15.54 12.78
CA LYS A 279 -47.67 -16.30 13.77
C LYS A 279 -48.28 -15.40 14.86
N ASN A 280 -47.52 -14.43 15.36
CA ASN A 280 -48.04 -13.47 16.34
C ASN A 280 -49.13 -12.57 15.77
N LYS A 281 -49.01 -12.13 14.50
CA LYS A 281 -50.10 -11.40 13.82
C LYS A 281 -51.37 -12.25 13.65
N ILE A 282 -51.23 -13.53 13.28
CA ILE A 282 -52.38 -14.44 13.13
C ILE A 282 -53.06 -14.66 14.50
N LYS A 283 -52.29 -14.91 15.57
CA LYS A 283 -52.85 -15.01 16.93
C LYS A 283 -53.59 -13.74 17.36
N ALA A 284 -53.01 -12.56 17.10
CA ALA A 284 -53.63 -11.28 17.43
C ALA A 284 -54.90 -10.97 16.62
N ASN A 285 -55.02 -11.51 15.40
CA ASN A 285 -56.23 -11.39 14.58
C ASN A 285 -57.32 -12.36 15.06
N ASN A 286 -56.96 -13.60 15.41
CA ASN A 286 -57.92 -14.57 15.95
C ASN A 286 -58.49 -14.14 17.31
N SER A 287 -57.74 -13.41 18.15
CA SER A 287 -58.25 -12.84 19.39
C SER A 287 -59.20 -11.65 19.20
N ARG A 288 -59.40 -11.16 17.97
CA ARG A 288 -60.31 -10.06 17.62
C ARG A 288 -61.54 -10.55 16.86
N GLN A 289 -61.94 -11.81 17.04
CA GLN A 289 -63.20 -12.29 16.45
C GLN A 289 -64.39 -11.52 17.06
N PRO A 290 -65.29 -10.97 16.24
CA PRO A 290 -66.50 -10.33 16.73
C PRO A 290 -67.41 -11.41 17.34
N THR A 291 -67.72 -11.30 18.62
CA THR A 291 -68.73 -12.15 19.26
C THR A 291 -70.09 -11.78 18.69
N LEU A 292 -70.77 -12.74 18.06
CA LEU A 292 -72.15 -12.58 17.61
C LEU A 292 -73.03 -12.25 18.83
N PRO A 293 -73.92 -11.24 18.74
CA PRO A 293 -74.85 -10.97 19.81
C PRO A 293 -75.83 -12.15 19.91
N ASN A 294 -75.96 -12.71 21.10
CA ASN A 294 -76.99 -13.72 21.38
C ASN A 294 -78.35 -13.03 21.27
N VAL A 295 -79.22 -13.63 20.45
CA VAL A 295 -80.61 -13.24 20.18
C VAL A 295 -81.42 -13.19 21.46
#